data_AF-A0A8T7EJK8-F1
#
_entry.id   AF-A0A8T7EJK8-F1
#
_cell.length_a   1.000
_cell.length_b   1.000
_cell.length_c   1.000
_cell.angle_alpha   90.00
_cell.angle_beta   90.00
_cell.angle_gamma   90.00
#
_symmetry.space_group_name_H-M   'P 1'
#
loop_
_entity.id
_entity.type
_entity.pdbx_description
1 polymer ?
#
loop_
_entity_poly.entity_id
_entity_poly.type
_entity_poly.pdbx_seq_one_letter_code
_entity_poly.pdbx_strand_id
1 'polypeptide(L)'
;MVRLRPNEIEVVQAHIVPHHEAKSSRESAIAPDKPMKLTLSTKPGVSMPTHAMDALEAWALLGGMGKRSRRVFGGIQFRVYDKKRVSQVAVPDWFDTPPATVKDWIPTYESALARLTSRWDQSLGEPNWATLHPMHSAVVVGKETFGSAIDINKKLFSVLRGQEFRQHEKVFGFIDGQKPRQRRASPVIAQARFDREHNQYFPVVTVMVSPIEHPQLTSDYRPILSDFVKRIEREFDGVIVHGGPFA
;
A
#
# COMPACT_ATOMS: atom_id res chain seq x y z
N MET A 1 7.52 18.82 12.21
CA MET A 1 7.22 19.37 10.87
C MET A 1 7.70 18.38 9.82
N VAL A 2 6.86 18.11 8.80
CA VAL A 2 7.21 17.25 7.66
C VAL A 2 7.32 18.15 6.43
N ARG A 3 8.45 18.11 5.73
CA ARG A 3 8.64 18.84 4.46
C ARG A 3 9.10 17.88 3.37
N LEU A 4 8.36 17.84 2.27
CA LEU A 4 8.75 17.18 1.03
C LEU A 4 9.22 18.24 0.03
N ARG A 5 10.44 18.10 -0.49
CA ARG A 5 10.98 18.99 -1.53
C ARG A 5 11.51 18.15 -2.68
N PRO A 6 11.12 18.44 -3.94
CA PRO A 6 11.78 17.86 -5.10
C PRO A 6 13.22 18.42 -5.18
N ASN A 7 14.17 17.58 -5.59
CA ASN A 7 15.53 18.06 -5.89
C ASN A 7 15.58 18.63 -7.32
N GLU A 8 15.12 17.84 -8.30
CA GLU A 8 14.86 18.24 -9.70
C GLU A 8 13.64 17.44 -10.19
N ILE A 9 12.61 18.11 -10.72
CA ILE A 9 11.42 17.42 -11.23
C ILE A 9 11.61 17.18 -12.73
N GLU A 10 11.90 15.94 -13.10
CA GLU A 10 11.62 15.49 -14.46
C GLU A 10 10.15 15.05 -14.52
N VAL A 11 9.39 15.71 -15.40
CA VAL A 11 7.98 15.41 -15.63
C VAL A 11 7.87 14.54 -16.88
N VAL A 12 7.29 13.36 -16.72
CA VAL A 12 6.96 12.45 -17.82
C VAL A 12 5.44 12.38 -18.02
N GLN A 13 5.03 11.86 -19.16
CA GLN A 13 3.63 11.53 -19.41
C GLN A 13 3.37 10.08 -18.96
N ALA A 14 2.71 9.92 -17.81
CA ALA A 14 2.34 8.61 -17.30
C ALA A 14 0.99 8.17 -17.86
N HIS A 15 0.90 6.90 -18.28
CA HIS A 15 -0.35 6.29 -18.67
C HIS A 15 -1.19 5.98 -17.43
N ILE A 16 -2.34 6.65 -17.30
CA ILE A 16 -3.32 6.31 -16.28
C ILE A 16 -4.30 5.29 -16.86
N VAL A 17 -4.38 4.13 -16.22
CA VAL A 17 -5.38 3.11 -16.60
C VAL A 17 -6.78 3.65 -16.28
N PRO A 18 -7.66 3.78 -17.28
CA PRO A 18 -8.96 4.43 -17.09
C PRO A 18 -9.94 3.55 -16.28
N HIS A 19 -10.93 4.20 -15.69
CA HIS A 19 -12.03 3.52 -14.99
C HIS A 19 -13.02 2.84 -15.93
N HIS A 20 -13.09 3.28 -17.17
CA HIS A 20 -13.96 2.74 -18.22
C HIS A 20 -13.10 2.42 -19.45
N GLU A 21 -13.58 1.58 -20.36
CA GLU A 21 -12.87 1.17 -21.59
C GLU A 21 -12.52 2.33 -22.55
N ALA A 22 -12.89 3.57 -22.22
CA ALA A 22 -12.54 4.76 -22.99
C ALA A 22 -11.09 5.23 -22.71
N LYS A 23 -10.41 5.61 -23.81
CA LYS A 23 -9.09 6.26 -23.98
C LYS A 23 -8.25 6.41 -22.70
N SER A 24 -7.11 5.71 -22.65
CA SER A 24 -6.06 5.98 -21.68
C SER A 24 -5.71 7.48 -21.69
N SER A 25 -5.83 8.15 -20.54
CA SER A 25 -5.36 9.52 -20.40
C SER A 25 -3.88 9.52 -20.03
N ARG A 26 -3.11 10.40 -20.67
CA ARG A 26 -1.76 10.73 -20.24
C ARG A 26 -1.85 11.90 -19.28
N GLU A 27 -1.22 11.78 -18.12
CA GLU A 27 -1.09 12.88 -17.17
C GLU A 27 0.37 13.12 -16.85
N SER A 28 0.71 14.37 -16.61
CA SER A 28 2.02 14.77 -16.11
C SER A 28 2.27 14.12 -14.75
N ALA A 29 3.36 13.36 -14.65
CA ALA A 29 3.78 12.68 -13.45
C ALA A 29 5.28 12.88 -13.22
N ILE A 30 5.71 12.76 -11.96
CA ILE A 30 7.13 12.67 -11.63
C ILE A 30 7.65 11.36 -12.24
N ALA A 31 8.76 11.42 -12.96
CA ALA A 31 9.35 10.22 -13.55
C ALA A 31 9.69 9.17 -12.48
N PRO A 32 9.62 7.87 -12.80
CA PRO A 32 10.14 6.82 -11.93
C PRO A 32 11.58 7.13 -11.50
N ASP A 33 11.94 6.66 -10.31
CA ASP A 33 13.29 6.78 -9.73
C ASP A 33 13.78 8.21 -9.48
N LYS A 34 12.92 9.22 -9.61
CA LYS A 34 13.29 10.59 -9.25
C LYS A 34 13.26 10.79 -7.74
N PRO A 35 14.41 11.12 -7.12
CA PRO A 35 14.49 11.24 -5.68
C PRO A 35 13.77 12.50 -5.20
N MET A 36 13.01 12.35 -4.12
CA MET A 36 12.44 13.46 -3.36
C MET A 36 13.06 13.52 -1.98
N LYS A 37 13.30 14.73 -1.48
CA LYS A 37 13.83 14.93 -0.12
C LYS A 37 12.68 15.05 0.87
N LEU A 38 12.55 14.06 1.74
CA LEU A 38 11.72 14.11 2.94
C LEU A 38 12.57 14.59 4.12
N THR A 39 12.14 15.67 4.78
CA THR A 39 12.75 16.16 6.03
C THR A 39 11.74 16.03 7.16
N LEU A 40 12.09 15.21 8.14
CA LEU A 40 11.40 15.14 9.43
C LEU A 40 12.13 16.03 10.43
N SER A 41 11.40 16.88 11.14
CA SER A 41 11.99 17.79 12.14
C SER A 41 11.14 17.87 13.40
N THR A 42 11.81 17.77 14.55
CA THR A 42 11.28 17.96 15.91
C THR A 42 11.79 19.29 16.49
N LYS A 43 11.35 19.64 17.71
CA LYS A 43 11.94 20.77 18.43
C LYS A 43 13.42 20.46 18.76
N PRO A 44 14.31 21.47 18.82
CA PRO A 44 15.68 21.27 19.29
C PRO A 44 15.70 20.54 20.64
N GLY A 45 16.60 19.56 20.79
CA GLY A 45 16.71 18.75 22.00
C GLY A 45 15.64 17.67 22.19
N VAL A 46 14.67 17.56 21.27
CA VAL A 46 13.62 16.53 21.32
C VAL A 46 13.89 15.46 20.27
N SER A 47 13.99 14.20 20.69
CA SER A 47 14.15 13.06 19.78
C SER A 47 12.91 12.86 18.89
N MET A 48 13.10 12.21 17.74
CA MET A 48 11.97 11.82 16.90
C MET A 48 11.13 10.78 17.64
N PRO A 49 9.80 10.98 17.81
CA PRO A 49 8.95 9.98 18.44
C PRO A 49 8.96 8.67 17.65
N THR A 50 9.07 7.53 18.36
CA THR A 50 9.07 6.20 17.73
C THR A 50 7.83 5.98 16.86
N HIS A 51 6.66 6.43 17.29
CA HIS A 51 5.42 6.33 16.51
C HIS A 51 5.47 7.09 15.18
N ALA A 52 6.24 8.18 15.07
CA ALA A 52 6.41 8.89 13.81
C ALA A 52 7.25 8.07 12.82
N MET A 53 8.24 7.33 13.33
CA MET A 53 9.06 6.42 12.54
C MET A 53 8.28 5.15 12.16
N ASP A 54 7.52 4.58 13.09
CA ASP A 54 6.62 3.45 12.85
C ASP A 54 5.60 3.80 11.75
N ALA A 55 5.01 5.00 11.81
CA ALA A 55 4.09 5.49 10.78
C ALA A 55 4.79 5.72 9.43
N LEU A 56 6.01 6.25 9.44
CA LEU A 56 6.80 6.45 8.24
C LEU A 56 7.12 5.10 7.56
N GLU A 57 7.46 4.10 8.34
CA GLU A 57 7.74 2.74 7.86
C GLU A 57 6.49 2.04 7.33
N ALA A 58 5.36 2.14 8.02
CA ALA A 58 4.09 1.63 7.52
C ALA A 58 3.71 2.28 6.18
N TRP A 59 3.88 3.61 6.07
CA TRP A 59 3.66 4.34 4.81
C TRP A 59 4.66 3.90 3.73
N ALA A 60 5.93 3.70 4.08
CA ALA A 60 6.97 3.23 3.19
C ALA A 60 6.64 1.86 2.59
N LEU A 61 6.10 0.94 3.39
CA LEU A 61 5.82 -0.45 3.03
C LEU A 61 4.50 -0.62 2.28
N LEU A 62 3.46 0.10 2.67
CA LEU A 62 2.09 -0.18 2.22
C LEU A 62 1.46 0.98 1.44
N GLY A 63 2.01 2.18 1.62
CA GLY A 63 1.48 3.40 1.05
C GLY A 63 2.13 3.81 -0.27
N GLY A 64 1.57 4.90 -0.80
CA GLY A 64 2.09 5.62 -1.94
C GLY A 64 1.61 7.06 -1.90
N MET A 65 2.11 7.88 -2.83
CA MET A 65 1.80 9.31 -2.91
C MET A 65 1.18 9.68 -4.26
N GLY A 66 0.28 10.67 -4.24
CA GLY A 66 -0.29 11.27 -5.45
C GLY A 66 -1.60 10.64 -5.92
N LYS A 67 -2.04 11.05 -7.11
CA LYS A 67 -3.30 10.59 -7.70
C LYS A 67 -3.19 9.10 -8.05
N ARG A 68 -4.21 8.32 -7.71
CA ARG A 68 -4.26 6.85 -7.91
C ARG A 68 -3.23 6.06 -7.09
N SER A 69 -2.67 6.62 -6.02
CA SER A 69 -1.64 5.94 -5.22
C SER A 69 -2.05 4.62 -4.57
N ARG A 70 -3.34 4.29 -4.56
CA ARG A 70 -3.87 3.00 -4.07
C ARG A 70 -3.97 1.93 -5.16
N ARG A 71 -3.57 2.26 -6.39
CA ARG A 71 -3.72 1.42 -7.59
C ARG A 71 -2.38 1.30 -8.27
N VAL A 72 -1.37 0.83 -7.55
CA VAL A 72 -0.01 0.51 -8.05
C VAL A 72 0.88 1.72 -8.33
N PHE A 73 0.30 2.89 -8.61
CA PHE A 73 1.05 4.13 -8.86
C PHE A 73 1.60 4.75 -7.57
N GLY A 74 2.68 5.53 -7.70
CA GLY A 74 3.17 6.40 -6.63
C GLY A 74 3.75 5.66 -5.43
N GLY A 75 4.15 4.40 -5.60
CA GLY A 75 4.92 3.66 -4.59
C GLY A 75 6.19 4.42 -4.23
N ILE A 76 6.56 4.36 -2.95
CA ILE A 76 7.70 5.12 -2.41
C ILE A 76 8.76 4.17 -1.88
N GLN A 77 10.02 4.48 -2.13
CA GLN A 77 11.15 3.80 -1.52
C GLN A 77 12.02 4.84 -0.83
N PHE A 78 12.36 4.57 0.44
CA PHE A 78 13.24 5.45 1.19
C PHE A 78 14.70 5.08 0.98
N ARG A 79 15.54 6.12 1.00
CA ARG A 79 16.99 6.03 1.11
C ARG A 79 17.47 7.08 2.11
N VAL A 80 18.26 6.68 3.10
CA VAL A 80 18.84 7.62 4.06
C VAL A 80 19.92 8.47 3.40
N TYR A 81 19.70 9.79 3.31
CA TYR A 81 20.63 10.71 2.64
C TYR A 81 21.73 11.29 3.55
N ASP A 82 21.43 11.51 4.85
CA ASP A 82 22.38 12.10 5.81
C ASP A 82 22.46 11.25 7.08
N LYS A 83 23.32 10.22 7.05
CA LYS A 83 23.52 9.30 8.17
C LYS A 83 24.03 9.99 9.44
N LYS A 84 24.77 11.09 9.32
CA LYS A 84 25.34 11.83 10.47
C LYS A 84 24.26 12.53 11.29
N ARG A 85 23.16 12.95 10.65
CA ARG A 85 21.98 13.51 11.35
C ARG A 85 20.98 12.45 11.78
N VAL A 86 20.99 11.30 11.13
CA VAL A 86 20.07 10.18 11.42
C VAL A 86 20.59 9.26 12.53
N SER A 87 21.87 9.28 12.87
CA SER A 87 22.45 8.46 13.97
C SER A 87 21.83 8.70 15.35
N GLN A 88 20.95 9.69 15.49
CA GLN A 88 20.17 9.97 16.72
C GLN A 88 18.76 9.37 16.69
N VAL A 89 18.37 8.69 15.61
CA VAL A 89 17.04 8.09 15.42
C VAL A 89 17.22 6.65 14.95
N ALA A 90 16.60 5.69 15.64
CA ALA A 90 16.52 4.33 15.16
C ALA A 90 15.66 4.30 13.88
N VAL A 91 16.33 4.22 12.73
CA VAL A 91 15.69 3.99 11.43
C VAL A 91 15.75 2.50 11.10
N PRO A 92 14.73 1.94 10.43
CA PRO A 92 14.80 0.56 9.96
C PRO A 92 15.99 0.38 9.01
N ASP A 93 16.78 -0.68 9.18
CA ASP A 93 17.99 -0.93 8.37
C ASP A 93 17.69 -0.95 6.86
N TRP A 94 16.51 -1.47 6.51
CA TRP A 94 16.05 -1.54 5.14
C TRP A 94 15.77 -0.17 4.49
N PHE A 95 15.67 0.93 5.26
CA PHE A 95 15.62 2.27 4.68
C PHE A 95 16.95 2.68 4.05
N ASP A 96 18.07 2.15 4.54
CA ASP A 96 19.39 2.47 4.00
C ASP A 96 19.81 1.47 2.93
N THR A 97 19.58 0.18 3.21
CA THR A 97 19.83 -0.91 2.28
C THR A 97 18.52 -1.66 2.04
N PRO A 98 17.66 -1.17 1.12
CA PRO A 98 16.41 -1.86 0.85
C PRO A 98 16.69 -3.28 0.34
N PRO A 99 15.72 -4.20 0.43
CA PRO A 99 15.86 -5.52 -0.16
C PRO A 99 16.06 -5.45 -1.68
N ALA A 100 16.88 -6.34 -2.24
CA ALA A 100 17.21 -6.34 -3.66
C ALA A 100 16.17 -7.11 -4.47
N THR A 101 15.71 -8.25 -3.95
CA THR A 101 14.78 -9.15 -4.62
C THR A 101 13.45 -9.24 -3.90
N VAL A 102 12.41 -9.70 -4.61
CA VAL A 102 11.10 -10.01 -3.99
C VAL A 102 11.22 -11.00 -2.82
N LYS A 103 12.14 -11.97 -2.92
CA LYS A 103 12.40 -12.98 -1.87
C LYS A 103 12.89 -12.33 -0.58
N ASP A 104 13.70 -11.29 -0.68
CA ASP A 104 14.22 -10.55 0.49
C ASP A 104 13.20 -9.55 1.04
N TRP A 105 12.28 -9.09 0.20
CA TRP A 105 11.18 -8.23 0.63
C TRP A 105 10.19 -8.97 1.54
N ILE A 106 9.86 -10.23 1.27
CA ILE A 106 8.91 -11.01 2.08
C ILE A 106 9.27 -11.01 3.58
N PRO A 107 10.47 -11.45 4.02
CA PRO A 107 10.82 -11.43 5.44
C PRO A 107 10.93 -10.00 6.00
N THR A 108 11.23 -9.01 5.16
CA THR A 108 11.20 -7.58 5.56
C THR A 108 9.79 -7.14 5.91
N TYR A 109 8.79 -7.51 5.10
CA TYR A 109 7.38 -7.24 5.37
C TYR A 109 6.91 -7.99 6.62
N GLU A 110 7.20 -9.29 6.73
CA GLU A 110 6.80 -10.11 7.89
C GLU A 110 7.34 -9.50 9.19
N SER A 111 8.65 -9.22 9.25
CA SER A 111 9.29 -8.66 10.43
C SER A 111 8.76 -7.26 10.79
N ALA A 112 8.65 -6.38 9.79
CA ALA A 112 8.19 -5.02 10.01
C ALA A 112 6.72 -5.00 10.47
N LEU A 113 5.84 -5.74 9.80
CA LEU A 113 4.42 -5.76 10.14
C LEU A 113 4.20 -6.42 11.50
N ALA A 114 4.86 -7.54 11.80
CA ALA A 114 4.80 -8.17 13.13
C ALA A 114 5.20 -7.18 14.23
N ARG A 115 6.30 -6.44 14.04
CA ARG A 115 6.74 -5.42 15.00
C ARG A 115 5.74 -4.27 15.13
N LEU A 116 5.26 -3.71 14.01
CA LEU A 116 4.32 -2.59 13.99
C LEU A 116 2.98 -2.93 14.64
N THR A 117 2.55 -4.19 14.56
CA THR A 117 1.25 -4.64 15.07
C THR A 117 1.33 -5.39 16.40
N SER A 118 2.54 -5.67 16.91
CA SER A 118 2.76 -6.38 18.18
C SER A 118 2.23 -5.63 19.40
N ARG A 119 2.08 -4.31 19.31
CA ARG A 119 1.62 -3.45 20.41
C ARG A 119 0.10 -3.35 20.50
N TRP A 120 -0.64 -4.13 19.71
CA TRP A 120 -2.08 -4.09 19.76
C TRP A 120 -2.62 -4.82 20.98
N ASP A 121 -3.45 -4.12 21.75
CA ASP A 121 -4.20 -4.73 22.84
C ASP A 121 -5.46 -5.40 22.27
N GLN A 122 -5.54 -6.73 22.38
CA GLN A 122 -6.69 -7.50 21.91
C GLN A 122 -7.99 -7.19 22.67
N SER A 123 -7.90 -6.49 23.81
CA SER A 123 -9.07 -6.02 24.56
C SER A 123 -9.72 -4.79 23.91
N LEU A 124 -9.00 -4.07 23.03
CA LEU A 124 -9.58 -3.03 22.20
C LEU A 124 -10.43 -3.70 21.12
N GLY A 125 -11.76 -3.57 21.25
CA GLY A 125 -12.71 -4.04 20.25
C GLY A 125 -12.44 -3.50 18.84
N GLU A 126 -13.19 -3.99 17.85
CA GLU A 126 -12.98 -3.62 16.44
C GLU A 126 -13.01 -2.09 16.23
N PRO A 127 -11.90 -1.47 15.78
CA PRO A 127 -11.85 -0.02 15.58
C PRO A 127 -12.77 0.42 14.45
N ASN A 128 -13.50 1.54 14.61
CA ASN A 128 -14.36 2.11 13.57
C ASN A 128 -13.59 2.88 12.46
N TRP A 129 -12.31 2.58 12.29
CA TRP A 129 -11.44 3.11 11.23
C TRP A 129 -10.56 2.00 10.68
N ALA A 130 -10.03 2.18 9.46
CA ALA A 130 -9.10 1.21 8.86
C ALA A 130 -7.82 1.08 9.72
N THR A 131 -7.45 -0.14 10.07
CA THR A 131 -6.26 -0.44 10.87
C THR A 131 -5.42 -1.53 10.23
N LEU A 132 -4.14 -1.58 10.61
CA LEU A 132 -3.26 -2.73 10.34
C LEU A 132 -3.42 -3.86 11.36
N HIS A 133 -4.58 -3.96 12.02
CA HIS A 133 -4.81 -5.05 12.95
C HIS A 133 -4.88 -6.37 12.17
N PRO A 134 -4.23 -7.47 12.62
CA PRO A 134 -4.26 -8.75 11.91
C PRO A 134 -5.67 -9.30 11.70
N MET A 135 -6.64 -8.94 12.54
CA MET A 135 -8.04 -9.35 12.36
C MET A 135 -8.83 -8.46 11.40
N HIS A 136 -8.33 -7.28 11.04
CA HIS A 136 -9.05 -6.32 10.20
C HIS A 136 -8.29 -5.94 8.93
N SER A 137 -7.13 -6.54 8.68
CA SER A 137 -6.38 -6.30 7.46
C SER A 137 -5.58 -7.52 7.01
N ALA A 138 -5.18 -7.49 5.74
CA ALA A 138 -4.28 -8.46 5.15
C ALA A 138 -3.28 -7.76 4.24
N VAL A 139 -2.08 -8.32 4.15
CA VAL A 139 -1.04 -7.88 3.21
C VAL A 139 -0.55 -9.10 2.45
N VAL A 140 -0.62 -9.03 1.12
CA VAL A 140 -0.09 -10.03 0.19
C VAL A 140 1.08 -9.43 -0.56
N VAL A 141 2.22 -10.12 -0.55
CA VAL A 141 3.38 -9.81 -1.39
C VAL A 141 3.37 -10.80 -2.56
N GLY A 142 3.15 -10.31 -3.78
CA GLY A 142 3.19 -11.14 -4.99
C GLY A 142 4.63 -11.52 -5.34
N LYS A 143 4.89 -12.79 -5.65
CA LYS A 143 6.21 -13.26 -6.13
C LYS A 143 6.36 -13.10 -7.64
N GLU A 144 5.26 -13.08 -8.38
CA GLU A 144 5.29 -12.84 -9.82
C GLU A 144 5.78 -11.43 -10.14
N THR A 145 6.72 -11.36 -11.07
CA THR A 145 7.37 -10.12 -11.49
C THR A 145 6.90 -9.66 -12.88
N PHE A 146 6.94 -8.35 -13.10
CA PHE A 146 6.38 -7.69 -14.28
C PHE A 146 7.39 -6.68 -14.83
N GLY A 147 7.44 -6.52 -16.15
CA GLY A 147 8.27 -5.48 -16.77
C GLY A 147 7.78 -4.05 -16.47
N SER A 148 6.52 -3.89 -16.04
CA SER A 148 5.96 -2.57 -15.72
C SER A 148 4.91 -2.62 -14.60
N ALA A 149 4.81 -1.52 -13.85
CA ALA A 149 3.73 -1.28 -12.89
C ALA A 149 2.33 -1.24 -13.56
N ILE A 150 2.28 -0.93 -14.87
CA ILE A 150 1.02 -0.92 -15.63
C ILE A 150 0.47 -2.34 -15.78
N ASP A 151 1.33 -3.33 -15.98
CA ASP A 151 0.89 -4.72 -16.18
C ASP A 151 0.40 -5.33 -14.87
N ILE A 152 1.04 -5.00 -13.74
CA ILE A 152 0.49 -5.27 -12.40
C ILE A 152 -0.91 -4.66 -12.26
N ASN A 153 -1.07 -3.39 -12.65
CA ASN A 153 -2.36 -2.72 -12.56
C ASN A 153 -3.43 -3.41 -13.43
N LYS A 154 -3.11 -3.77 -14.67
CA LYS A 154 -4.04 -4.50 -15.56
C LYS A 154 -4.47 -5.83 -14.92
N LYS A 155 -3.52 -6.62 -14.40
CA LYS A 155 -3.82 -7.91 -13.75
C LYS A 155 -4.66 -7.74 -12.48
N LEU A 156 -4.34 -6.74 -11.65
CA LEU A 156 -5.16 -6.42 -10.48
C LEU A 156 -6.61 -6.05 -10.87
N PHE A 157 -6.76 -5.27 -11.94
CA PHE A 157 -8.09 -4.87 -12.42
C PHE A 157 -8.85 -6.00 -13.12
N SER A 158 -8.19 -6.97 -13.75
CA SER A 158 -8.87 -8.15 -14.28
C SER A 158 -9.45 -9.00 -13.15
N VAL A 159 -8.78 -9.08 -12.00
CA VAL A 159 -9.34 -9.72 -10.80
C VAL A 159 -10.54 -8.92 -10.27
N LEU A 160 -10.35 -7.63 -9.97
CA LEU A 160 -11.42 -6.79 -9.41
C LEU A 160 -12.67 -6.68 -10.29
N ARG A 161 -12.51 -6.76 -11.62
CA ARG A 161 -13.62 -6.69 -12.59
C ARG A 161 -14.08 -8.05 -13.10
N GLY A 162 -13.47 -9.14 -12.62
CA GLY A 162 -13.92 -10.49 -12.90
C GLY A 162 -15.34 -10.71 -12.38
N GLN A 163 -16.06 -11.69 -12.95
CA GLN A 163 -17.44 -11.98 -12.58
C GLN A 163 -17.61 -12.17 -11.05
N GLU A 164 -16.62 -12.81 -10.43
CA GLU A 164 -16.54 -13.07 -8.98
C GLU A 164 -16.71 -11.81 -8.12
N PHE A 165 -16.01 -10.72 -8.44
CA PHE A 165 -15.99 -9.51 -7.61
C PHE A 165 -16.81 -8.34 -8.18
N ARG A 166 -17.17 -8.38 -9.47
CA ARG A 166 -17.95 -7.33 -10.12
C ARG A 166 -19.34 -7.17 -9.51
N GLN A 167 -19.98 -8.27 -9.12
CA GLN A 167 -21.26 -8.24 -8.40
C GLN A 167 -21.15 -7.63 -6.99
N HIS A 168 -19.93 -7.52 -6.46
CA HIS A 168 -19.61 -6.97 -5.15
C HIS A 168 -18.89 -5.60 -5.25
N GLU A 169 -19.04 -4.85 -6.35
CA GLU A 169 -18.41 -3.54 -6.56
C GLU A 169 -18.62 -2.55 -5.40
N LYS A 170 -19.72 -2.72 -4.64
CA LYS A 170 -19.98 -1.92 -3.44
C LYS A 170 -18.91 -2.09 -2.38
N VAL A 171 -18.35 -3.29 -2.24
CA VAL A 171 -17.25 -3.62 -1.33
C VAL A 171 -15.98 -2.84 -1.70
N PHE A 172 -15.77 -2.55 -2.98
CA PHE A 172 -14.51 -2.01 -3.49
C PHE A 172 -14.49 -0.50 -3.73
N GLY A 173 -15.55 0.24 -3.35
CA GLY A 173 -15.53 1.70 -3.34
C GLY A 173 -16.79 2.42 -3.86
N PHE A 174 -17.80 1.69 -4.33
CA PHE A 174 -19.03 2.27 -4.84
C PHE A 174 -20.15 2.22 -3.80
N ILE A 175 -20.72 3.37 -3.40
CA ILE A 175 -21.97 3.38 -2.62
C ILE A 175 -23.09 3.71 -3.63
N ASP A 176 -23.91 2.72 -3.97
CA ASP A 176 -25.16 2.97 -4.70
C ASP A 176 -26.24 3.47 -3.75
N GLY A 177 -27.11 4.35 -4.24
CA GLY A 177 -28.38 4.71 -3.58
C GLY A 177 -28.46 6.12 -3.01
N GLN A 178 -27.35 6.86 -2.89
CA GLN A 178 -27.38 8.26 -2.49
C GLN A 178 -27.01 9.18 -3.66
N LYS A 179 -27.82 10.21 -3.92
CA LYS A 179 -27.49 11.30 -4.84
C LYS A 179 -27.01 12.50 -3.99
N PRO A 180 -25.81 13.06 -4.26
CA PRO A 180 -24.81 12.60 -5.23
C PRO A 180 -24.16 11.27 -4.80
N ARG A 181 -23.74 10.45 -5.78
CA ARG A 181 -23.04 9.16 -5.54
C ARG A 181 -21.84 9.40 -4.62
N GLN A 182 -21.96 9.01 -3.35
CA GLN A 182 -20.86 9.08 -2.42
C GLN A 182 -19.84 7.99 -2.81
N ARG A 183 -18.58 8.40 -3.00
CA ARG A 183 -17.47 7.48 -3.25
C ARG A 183 -16.73 7.27 -1.95
N ARG A 184 -16.61 6.03 -1.51
CA ARG A 184 -15.75 5.70 -0.37
C ARG A 184 -14.33 5.43 -0.83
N ALA A 185 -13.40 5.57 0.10
CA ALA A 185 -12.07 5.02 -0.09
C ALA A 185 -12.17 3.49 -0.30
N SER A 186 -11.57 2.99 -1.38
CA SER A 186 -11.45 1.55 -1.60
C SER A 186 -10.70 0.91 -0.43
N PRO A 187 -11.15 -0.24 0.09
CA PRO A 187 -10.45 -0.99 1.13
C PRO A 187 -9.15 -1.64 0.63
N VAL A 188 -8.93 -1.62 -0.69
CA VAL A 188 -7.74 -2.20 -1.33
C VAL A 188 -6.75 -1.09 -1.66
N ILE A 189 -5.51 -1.30 -1.24
CA ILE A 189 -4.34 -0.50 -1.59
C ILE A 189 -3.36 -1.44 -2.26
N ALA A 190 -3.00 -1.16 -3.50
CA ALA A 190 -1.93 -1.87 -4.19
C ALA A 190 -0.76 -0.93 -4.48
N GLN A 191 0.46 -1.43 -4.29
CA GLN A 191 1.71 -0.77 -4.64
C GLN A 191 2.52 -1.66 -5.60
N ALA A 192 3.26 -1.04 -6.52
CA ALA A 192 4.37 -1.72 -7.19
C ALA A 192 5.65 -1.50 -6.38
N ARG A 193 6.39 -2.58 -6.18
CA ARG A 193 7.75 -2.57 -5.65
C ARG A 193 8.72 -3.01 -6.73
N PHE A 194 9.98 -2.64 -6.58
CA PHE A 194 11.00 -2.87 -7.59
C PHE A 194 12.00 -3.92 -7.10
N ASP A 195 12.08 -5.01 -7.86
CA ASP A 195 13.13 -6.01 -7.79
C ASP A 195 14.32 -5.48 -8.59
N ARG A 196 15.36 -5.03 -7.87
CA ARG A 196 16.51 -4.33 -8.44
C ARG A 196 17.46 -5.28 -9.16
N GLU A 197 17.50 -6.54 -8.74
CA GLU A 197 18.37 -7.54 -9.35
C GLU A 197 17.84 -7.92 -10.75
N HIS A 198 16.53 -8.07 -10.86
CA HIS A 198 15.89 -8.50 -12.11
C HIS A 198 15.37 -7.33 -12.96
N ASN A 199 15.44 -6.09 -12.47
CA ASN A 199 14.89 -4.90 -13.11
C ASN A 199 13.39 -5.06 -13.43
N GLN A 200 12.64 -5.57 -12.47
CA GLN A 200 11.21 -5.89 -12.61
C GLN A 200 10.42 -5.37 -11.42
N TYR A 201 9.09 -5.31 -11.59
CA TYR A 201 8.17 -4.89 -10.55
C TYR A 201 7.40 -6.07 -9.99
N PHE A 202 7.07 -6.03 -8.71
CA PHE A 202 6.16 -6.99 -8.08
C PHE A 202 5.07 -6.27 -7.27
N PRO A 203 3.86 -6.84 -7.13
CA PRO A 203 2.79 -6.22 -6.39
C PRO A 203 2.90 -6.44 -4.88
N VAL A 204 2.51 -5.42 -4.13
CA VAL A 204 2.11 -5.57 -2.72
C VAL A 204 0.68 -5.08 -2.60
N VAL A 205 -0.21 -5.95 -2.14
CA VAL A 205 -1.65 -5.67 -2.02
C VAL A 205 -2.05 -5.72 -0.56
N THR A 206 -2.55 -4.59 -0.06
CA THR A 206 -3.09 -4.45 1.28
C THR A 206 -4.59 -4.33 1.21
N VAL A 207 -5.29 -5.11 2.03
CA VAL A 207 -6.74 -5.06 2.20
C VAL A 207 -7.02 -4.66 3.64
N MET A 208 -7.85 -3.64 3.85
CA MET A 208 -8.25 -3.18 5.18
C MET A 208 -9.77 -3.14 5.28
N VAL A 209 -10.30 -3.78 6.31
CA VAL A 209 -11.68 -3.63 6.74
C VAL A 209 -11.77 -2.39 7.61
N SER A 210 -12.67 -1.50 7.24
CA SER A 210 -13.15 -0.43 8.13
C SER A 210 -14.60 -0.77 8.43
N PRO A 211 -15.01 -0.89 9.71
CA PRO A 211 -16.42 -0.92 10.05
C PRO A 211 -17.05 0.34 9.49
N ILE A 212 -18.08 0.14 8.69
CA ILE A 212 -18.82 1.24 8.08
C ILE A 212 -19.64 1.88 9.21
N GLU A 213 -20.08 3.13 9.02
CA GLU A 213 -21.21 3.74 9.75
C GLU A 213 -22.51 2.89 9.68
N HIS A 214 -22.49 1.77 8.95
CA HIS A 214 -23.52 0.76 8.80
C HIS A 214 -22.95 -0.63 9.16
N PRO A 215 -22.97 -1.01 10.45
CA PRO A 215 -22.36 -2.26 10.96
C PRO A 215 -22.81 -3.53 10.23
N GLN A 216 -24.05 -3.54 9.73
CA GLN A 216 -24.64 -4.66 8.98
C GLN A 216 -23.90 -4.96 7.65
N LEU A 217 -23.23 -3.97 7.06
CA LEU A 217 -22.47 -4.17 5.82
C LEU A 217 -21.06 -4.75 6.09
N THR A 218 -20.52 -4.61 7.30
CA THR A 218 -19.16 -5.04 7.63
C THR A 218 -19.06 -6.58 7.73
N SER A 219 -20.07 -7.23 8.32
CA SER A 219 -20.14 -8.71 8.39
C SER A 219 -20.21 -9.34 7.00
N ASP A 220 -20.96 -8.73 6.09
CA ASP A 220 -21.19 -9.26 4.74
C ASP A 220 -19.96 -9.07 3.84
N TYR A 221 -19.11 -8.08 4.14
CA TYR A 221 -17.95 -7.74 3.31
C TYR A 221 -16.72 -8.59 3.63
N ARG A 222 -16.60 -9.08 4.86
CA ARG A 222 -15.43 -9.82 5.30
C ARG A 222 -15.20 -11.11 4.51
N PRO A 223 -16.21 -11.97 4.24
CA PRO A 223 -16.04 -13.13 3.36
C PRO A 223 -15.57 -12.73 1.95
N ILE A 224 -16.19 -11.72 1.35
CA ILE A 224 -15.84 -11.23 0.00
C ILE A 224 -14.38 -10.73 -0.05
N LEU A 225 -13.95 -10.01 0.98
CA LEU A 225 -12.57 -9.52 1.09
C LEU A 225 -11.57 -10.66 1.34
N SER A 226 -11.95 -11.69 2.11
CA SER A 226 -11.15 -12.91 2.29
C SER A 226 -10.99 -13.68 0.98
N ASP A 227 -12.07 -13.88 0.23
CA ASP A 227 -12.04 -14.50 -1.09
C ASP A 227 -11.18 -13.69 -2.07
N PHE A 228 -11.28 -12.36 -2.01
CA PHE A 228 -10.42 -11.47 -2.78
C PHE A 228 -8.94 -11.64 -2.43
N VAL A 229 -8.58 -11.68 -1.13
CA VAL A 229 -7.18 -11.92 -0.70
C VAL A 229 -6.66 -13.25 -1.23
N LYS A 230 -7.42 -14.34 -1.09
CA LYS A 230 -7.08 -15.67 -1.62
C LYS A 230 -6.98 -15.69 -3.14
N ARG A 231 -7.78 -14.87 -3.84
CA ARG A 231 -7.65 -14.73 -5.29
C ARG A 231 -6.38 -13.99 -5.66
N ILE A 232 -6.05 -12.90 -4.98
CA ILE A 232 -4.83 -12.12 -5.20
C ILE A 232 -3.58 -12.96 -4.91
N GLU A 233 -3.59 -13.73 -3.83
CA GLU A 233 -2.53 -14.70 -3.53
C GLU A 233 -2.32 -15.67 -4.68
N ARG A 234 -3.36 -16.33 -5.18
CA ARG A 234 -3.22 -17.25 -6.33
C ARG A 234 -2.78 -16.56 -7.61
N GLU A 235 -3.34 -15.39 -7.91
CA GLU A 235 -3.11 -14.68 -9.17
C GLU A 235 -1.70 -14.12 -9.31
N PHE A 236 -1.08 -13.71 -8.21
CA PHE A 236 0.27 -13.12 -8.23
C PHE A 236 1.34 -14.06 -7.67
N ASP A 237 1.03 -15.35 -7.49
CA ASP A 237 1.85 -16.29 -6.72
C ASP A 237 2.31 -15.63 -5.41
N GLY A 238 1.36 -15.16 -4.62
CA GLY A 238 1.60 -14.31 -3.46
C GLY A 238 1.90 -15.09 -2.19
N VAL A 239 2.43 -14.36 -1.20
CA VAL A 239 2.56 -14.80 0.18
C VAL A 239 1.79 -13.82 1.07
N ILE A 240 0.90 -14.33 1.91
CA ILE A 240 0.21 -13.54 2.92
C ILE A 240 1.18 -13.31 4.09
N VAL A 241 1.74 -12.11 4.17
CA VAL A 241 2.74 -11.71 5.19
C VAL A 241 2.09 -11.06 6.42
N HIS A 242 0.79 -10.79 6.35
CA HIS A 242 -0.02 -10.25 7.44
C HIS A 242 -1.51 -10.55 7.19
N GLY A 243 -2.26 -10.82 8.25
CA GLY A 243 -3.72 -10.98 8.22
C GLY A 243 -4.16 -12.38 8.60
N GLY A 244 -4.68 -12.55 9.82
CA GLY A 244 -5.06 -13.85 10.37
C GLY A 244 -6.31 -14.44 9.73
N PRO A 245 -7.48 -13.77 9.80
CA PRO A 245 -8.74 -14.29 9.23
C PRO A 245 -8.82 -14.26 7.70
N PHE A 246 -7.81 -13.70 7.05
CA PHE A 246 -7.72 -13.57 5.59
C PHE A 246 -6.79 -14.63 4.96
N ALA A 247 -5.96 -15.28 5.78
CA ALA A 247 -5.17 -16.45 5.42
C ALA A 247 -6.03 -17.72 5.33
#